data_AF-A0A397UKB8-F1
#
_entry.id   AF-A0A397UKB8-F1
#
_cell.length_a   1.000
_cell.length_b   1.000
_cell.length_c   1.000
_cell.angle_alpha   90.00
_cell.angle_beta   90.00
_cell.angle_gamma   90.00
#
_symmetry.space_group_name_H-M   'P 1'
#
loop_
_entity.id
_entity.type
_entity.pdbx_description
1 polymer ?
#
loop_
_entity_poly.entity_id
_entity_poly.type
_entity_poly.pdbx_seq_one_letter_code
_entity_poly.pdbx_strand_id
1 'polypeptide(L)'
;MNSHKKGEQFEKEFTQLFKSNNVELRQTKKEPGDGGIDQFGGYRGYTILGQCKNYPEPGSIGPQYVRDLEGVLSRYHKNTTIGLLVAPSKASFSKNTINRANSSEYIIILTDITNAYSDLVRFVGSQPPVVFQQTRSSIHCIFHFYFIIIITLLLCVLFQTKFIDASAGTRKIFEKVIEIF
;
A
#
# COMPACT_ATOMS: atom_id res chain seq x y z
N MET A 1 -23.70 -12.19 -28.75
CA MET A 1 -23.47 -11.64 -27.39
C MET A 1 -23.07 -10.17 -27.51
N ASN A 2 -23.76 -9.25 -26.80
CA ASN A 2 -23.47 -7.80 -26.88
C ASN A 2 -22.06 -7.46 -26.35
N SER A 3 -21.43 -6.39 -26.85
CA SER A 3 -20.05 -5.98 -26.52
C SER A 3 -19.83 -5.80 -25.02
N HIS A 4 -20.80 -5.22 -24.31
CA HIS A 4 -20.76 -5.04 -22.86
C HIS A 4 -20.64 -6.38 -22.10
N LYS A 5 -21.42 -7.40 -22.51
CA LYS A 5 -21.37 -8.74 -21.90
C LYS A 5 -20.02 -9.43 -22.16
N LYS A 6 -19.41 -9.20 -23.34
CA LYS A 6 -18.07 -9.69 -23.66
C LYS A 6 -16.98 -9.04 -22.80
N GLY A 7 -17.11 -7.75 -22.49
CA GLY A 7 -16.18 -7.04 -21.59
C GLY A 7 -16.27 -7.57 -20.17
N GLU A 8 -17.49 -7.65 -19.61
CA GLU A 8 -17.72 -8.13 -18.25
C GLU A 8 -17.26 -9.59 -18.06
N GLN A 9 -17.48 -10.46 -19.06
CA GLN A 9 -16.96 -11.82 -19.01
C GLN A 9 -15.43 -11.84 -18.98
N PHE A 10 -14.77 -11.03 -19.80
CA PHE A 10 -13.31 -10.94 -19.84
C PHE A 10 -12.73 -10.47 -18.50
N GLU A 11 -13.36 -9.46 -17.87
CA GLU A 11 -13.01 -9.00 -16.53
C GLU A 11 -13.16 -10.12 -15.46
N LYS A 12 -14.17 -10.99 -15.61
CA LYS A 12 -14.40 -12.13 -14.71
C LYS A 12 -13.36 -13.22 -14.90
N GLU A 13 -13.03 -13.57 -16.15
CA GLU A 13 -11.99 -14.54 -16.47
C GLU A 13 -10.64 -14.11 -15.88
N PHE A 14 -10.28 -12.83 -16.03
CA PHE A 14 -9.08 -12.26 -15.43
C PHE A 14 -9.09 -12.36 -13.91
N THR A 15 -10.21 -12.02 -13.27
CA THR A 15 -10.33 -12.14 -11.80
C THR A 15 -10.23 -13.59 -11.33
N GLN A 16 -10.83 -14.54 -12.07
CA GLN A 16 -10.78 -15.96 -11.76
C GLN A 16 -9.37 -16.53 -11.88
N LEU A 17 -8.59 -16.11 -12.88
CA LEU A 17 -7.19 -16.49 -13.05
C LEU A 17 -6.36 -16.18 -11.80
N PHE A 18 -6.54 -15.00 -11.21
CA PHE A 18 -5.77 -14.62 -10.02
C PHE A 18 -6.28 -15.33 -8.76
N LYS A 19 -7.60 -15.51 -8.64
CA LYS A 19 -8.19 -16.28 -7.54
C LYS A 19 -7.72 -17.73 -7.52
N SER A 20 -7.65 -18.40 -8.68
CA SER A 20 -7.17 -19.79 -8.76
C SER A 20 -5.69 -19.93 -8.39
N ASN A 21 -4.93 -18.83 -8.43
CA ASN A 21 -3.53 -18.76 -8.03
C ASN A 21 -3.32 -18.12 -6.64
N ASN A 22 -4.35 -18.08 -5.79
CA ASN A 22 -4.32 -17.53 -4.43
C ASN A 22 -3.88 -16.05 -4.34
N VAL A 23 -4.24 -15.26 -5.35
CA VAL A 23 -4.04 -13.80 -5.33
C VAL A 23 -5.39 -13.11 -5.13
N GLU A 24 -5.47 -12.28 -4.09
CA GLU A 24 -6.68 -11.52 -3.78
C GLU A 24 -6.83 -10.31 -4.72
N LEU A 25 -7.38 -10.55 -5.92
CA LEU A 25 -7.94 -9.51 -6.78
C LEU A 25 -9.47 -9.49 -6.64
N ARG A 26 -10.02 -8.29 -6.44
CA ARG A 26 -11.46 -8.02 -6.38
C ARG A 26 -11.85 -7.18 -7.59
N GLN A 27 -13.01 -7.48 -8.17
CA GLN A 27 -13.62 -6.57 -9.14
C GLN A 27 -14.12 -5.32 -8.42
N THR A 28 -13.91 -4.17 -9.02
CA THR A 28 -14.50 -2.91 -8.54
C THR A 28 -16.02 -2.93 -8.78
N LYS A 29 -16.77 -2.25 -7.91
CA LYS A 29 -18.21 -2.09 -8.12
C LYS A 29 -18.41 -1.04 -9.20
N LYS A 30 -19.13 -1.41 -10.26
CA LYS A 30 -19.52 -0.48 -11.34
C LYS A 30 -20.52 0.54 -10.82
N GLU A 31 -20.03 1.56 -10.13
CA GLU A 31 -20.79 2.78 -9.87
C GLU A 31 -20.62 3.74 -11.07
N PRO A 32 -21.64 4.55 -11.42
CA PRO A 32 -21.50 5.53 -12.49
C PRO A 32 -20.38 6.51 -12.13
N GLY A 33 -19.26 6.45 -12.87
CA GLY A 33 -18.04 7.19 -12.54
C GLY A 33 -16.82 6.31 -12.24
N ASP A 34 -16.90 4.99 -12.47
CA ASP A 34 -15.78 4.09 -12.22
C ASP A 34 -14.54 4.53 -13.01
N GLY A 35 -13.52 4.96 -12.25
CA GLY A 35 -12.41 5.80 -12.67
C GLY A 35 -11.35 5.11 -13.53
N GLY A 36 -11.74 4.12 -14.34
CA GLY A 36 -10.86 3.45 -15.29
C GLY A 36 -10.18 2.18 -14.81
N ILE A 37 -10.50 1.66 -13.62
CA ILE A 37 -10.00 0.35 -13.14
C ILE A 37 -11.13 -0.66 -12.99
N ASP A 38 -10.85 -1.91 -13.38
CA ASP A 38 -11.80 -3.03 -13.33
C ASP A 38 -11.48 -3.97 -12.16
N GLN A 39 -10.23 -4.01 -11.70
CA GLN A 39 -9.79 -4.84 -10.58
C GLN A 39 -8.87 -4.09 -9.62
N PHE A 40 -8.97 -4.43 -8.34
CA PHE A 40 -8.14 -3.92 -7.25
C PHE A 40 -7.74 -5.06 -6.31
N GLY A 41 -6.48 -5.07 -5.87
CA GLY A 41 -6.04 -6.05 -4.88
C GLY A 41 -4.57 -5.93 -4.51
N GLY A 42 -4.01 -7.00 -3.98
CA GLY A 42 -2.63 -7.02 -3.51
C GLY A 42 -1.90 -8.33 -3.78
N TYR A 43 -0.60 -8.24 -4.01
CA TYR A 43 0.29 -9.39 -4.15
C TYR A 43 1.69 -9.09 -3.61
N ARG A 44 2.12 -9.83 -2.59
CA ARG A 44 3.48 -9.76 -2.00
C ARG A 44 3.99 -8.33 -1.72
N GLY A 45 3.15 -7.51 -1.09
CA GLY A 45 3.50 -6.13 -0.72
C GLY A 45 3.26 -5.08 -1.81
N TYR A 46 2.81 -5.50 -3.01
CA TYR A 46 2.38 -4.59 -4.07
C TYR A 46 0.85 -4.44 -4.08
N THR A 47 0.40 -3.21 -4.29
CA THR A 47 -0.97 -2.89 -4.70
C THR A 47 -1.10 -3.16 -6.19
N ILE A 48 -2.12 -3.90 -6.60
CA ILE A 48 -2.38 -4.26 -8.00
C ILE A 48 -3.64 -3.55 -8.48
N LEU A 49 -3.53 -2.78 -9.56
CA LEU A 49 -4.64 -2.12 -10.24
C LEU A 49 -4.79 -2.70 -11.64
N GLY A 50 -5.89 -3.38 -11.91
CA GLY A 50 -6.18 -4.01 -13.20
C GLY A 50 -7.13 -3.17 -14.04
N GLN A 51 -6.79 -3.00 -15.32
CA GLN A 51 -7.68 -2.51 -16.35
C GLN A 51 -7.71 -3.50 -17.52
N CYS A 52 -8.89 -3.93 -17.91
CA CYS A 52 -9.14 -4.93 -18.92
C CYS A 52 -9.71 -4.28 -20.19
N LYS A 53 -9.14 -4.60 -21.36
CA LYS A 53 -9.64 -4.15 -22.66
C LYS A 53 -9.79 -5.32 -23.63
N ASN A 54 -11.02 -5.80 -23.80
CA ASN A 54 -11.35 -6.92 -24.68
C ASN A 54 -11.42 -6.48 -26.16
N TYR A 55 -10.29 -6.04 -26.71
CA TYR A 55 -10.12 -5.75 -28.14
C TYR A 55 -9.15 -6.75 -28.77
N PRO A 56 -9.65 -7.72 -29.56
CA PRO A 56 -8.81 -8.79 -30.11
C PRO A 56 -7.98 -8.35 -31.31
N GLU A 57 -8.37 -7.27 -31.98
CA GLU A 57 -7.69 -6.80 -33.20
C GLU A 57 -6.27 -6.30 -32.90
N PRO A 58 -5.25 -6.71 -33.68
CA PRO A 58 -3.88 -6.25 -33.49
C PRO A 58 -3.76 -4.72 -33.53
N GLY A 59 -3.03 -4.15 -32.58
CA GLY A 59 -2.80 -2.71 -32.48
C GLY A 59 -4.03 -1.85 -32.12
N SER A 60 -5.18 -2.46 -31.79
CA SER A 60 -6.41 -1.74 -31.46
C SER A 60 -6.37 -1.01 -30.11
N ILE A 61 -5.55 -1.45 -29.17
CA ILE A 61 -5.38 -0.80 -27.87
C ILE A 61 -4.34 0.30 -28.02
N GLY A 62 -4.81 1.55 -28.06
CA GLY A 62 -3.99 2.76 -28.18
C GLY A 62 -3.41 3.28 -26.85
N PRO A 63 -2.51 4.28 -26.92
CA PRO A 63 -1.81 4.81 -25.74
C PRO A 63 -2.70 5.56 -24.76
N GLN A 64 -3.96 5.87 -25.14
CA GLN A 64 -4.92 6.51 -24.23
C GLN A 64 -5.18 5.66 -22.99
N TYR A 65 -5.29 4.34 -23.13
CA TYR A 65 -5.55 3.46 -21.99
C TYR A 65 -4.40 3.45 -20.97
N VAL A 66 -3.16 3.60 -21.45
CA VAL A 66 -2.01 3.77 -20.54
C VAL A 66 -2.11 5.10 -19.81
N ARG A 67 -2.48 6.19 -20.49
CA ARG A 67 -2.67 7.51 -19.84
C ARG A 67 -3.80 7.50 -18.81
N ASP A 68 -4.89 6.83 -19.10
CA ASP A 68 -6.01 6.67 -18.16
C ASP A 68 -5.53 5.91 -16.92
N LEU A 69 -4.81 4.80 -17.11
CA LEU A 69 -4.25 4.01 -16.02
C LEU A 69 -3.20 4.79 -15.21
N GLU A 70 -2.33 5.58 -15.85
CA GLU A 70 -1.42 6.52 -15.19
C GLU A 70 -2.18 7.53 -14.32
N GLY A 71 -3.28 8.06 -14.83
CA GLY A 71 -4.16 8.96 -14.08
C GLY A 71 -4.68 8.32 -12.78
N VAL A 72 -4.99 7.02 -12.81
CA VAL A 72 -5.36 6.29 -11.59
C VAL A 72 -4.15 6.04 -10.69
N LEU A 73 -3.05 5.54 -11.26
CA LEU A 73 -1.81 5.24 -10.55
C LEU A 73 -1.22 6.46 -9.84
N SER A 74 -1.49 7.68 -10.35
CA SER A 74 -1.07 8.93 -9.73
C SER A 74 -1.56 9.14 -8.29
N ARG A 75 -2.62 8.43 -7.88
CA ARG A 75 -3.21 8.46 -6.54
C ARG A 75 -2.55 7.48 -5.57
N TYR A 76 -1.59 6.68 -6.05
CA TYR A 76 -0.96 5.61 -5.29
C TYR A 76 0.57 5.75 -5.28
N HIS A 77 1.24 4.97 -4.43
CA HIS A 77 2.69 4.98 -4.31
C HIS A 77 3.35 4.33 -5.55
N LYS A 78 4.18 5.11 -6.26
CA LYS A 78 4.83 4.72 -7.53
C LYS A 78 5.64 3.42 -7.46
N ASN A 79 6.28 3.14 -6.32
CA ASN A 79 7.22 2.01 -6.19
C ASN A 79 6.55 0.73 -5.66
N THR A 80 5.33 0.82 -5.16
CA THR A 80 4.60 -0.30 -4.55
C THR A 80 3.24 -0.53 -5.20
N THR A 81 2.97 0.12 -6.33
CA THR A 81 1.72 -0.03 -7.07
C THR A 81 2.03 -0.45 -8.50
N ILE A 82 1.39 -1.53 -8.95
CA ILE A 82 1.54 -2.11 -10.28
C ILE A 82 0.22 -1.93 -11.03
N GLY A 83 0.27 -1.26 -12.17
CA GLY A 83 -0.81 -1.25 -13.15
C GLY A 83 -0.72 -2.44 -14.08
N LEU A 84 -1.80 -3.21 -14.20
CA LEU A 84 -1.94 -4.27 -15.20
C LEU A 84 -2.91 -3.79 -16.27
N LEU A 85 -2.42 -3.61 -17.50
CA LEU A 85 -3.28 -3.39 -18.66
C LEU A 85 -3.38 -4.70 -19.44
N VAL A 86 -4.58 -5.28 -19.46
CA VAL A 86 -4.83 -6.66 -19.88
C VAL A 86 -5.63 -6.69 -21.17
N ALA A 87 -5.14 -7.43 -22.15
CA ALA A 87 -5.78 -7.64 -23.44
C ALA A 87 -6.04 -9.13 -23.72
N PRO A 88 -6.87 -9.47 -24.72
CA PRO A 88 -6.97 -10.86 -25.19
C PRO A 88 -5.64 -11.41 -25.71
N SER A 89 -4.80 -10.55 -26.29
CA SER A 89 -3.48 -10.89 -26.84
C SER A 89 -2.53 -9.70 -26.70
N LYS A 90 -1.23 -9.96 -26.48
CA LYS A 90 -0.19 -8.92 -26.51
C LYS A 90 -0.11 -8.20 -27.86
N ALA A 91 -0.53 -8.85 -28.95
CA ALA A 91 -0.58 -8.22 -30.27
C ALA A 91 -1.64 -7.09 -30.36
N SER A 92 -2.63 -7.07 -29.47
CA SER A 92 -3.64 -6.01 -29.42
C SER A 92 -3.06 -4.64 -29.06
N PHE A 93 -1.89 -4.58 -28.44
CA PHE A 93 -1.24 -3.31 -28.09
C PHE A 93 -0.57 -2.66 -29.29
N SER A 94 -0.90 -1.40 -29.56
CA SER A 94 -0.19 -0.62 -30.59
C SER A 94 1.27 -0.36 -30.17
N LYS A 95 2.15 -0.12 -31.15
CA LYS A 95 3.55 0.29 -30.87
C LYS A 95 3.60 1.54 -29.97
N ASN A 96 2.69 2.48 -30.16
CA ASN A 96 2.61 3.70 -29.35
C ASN A 96 2.20 3.40 -27.91
N THR A 97 1.37 2.37 -27.69
CA THR A 97 0.97 1.90 -26.36
C THR A 97 2.15 1.32 -25.60
N ILE A 98 2.92 0.46 -26.28
CA ILE A 98 4.14 -0.14 -25.73
C ILE A 98 5.15 0.96 -25.39
N ASN A 99 5.39 1.90 -26.31
CA ASN A 99 6.30 3.02 -26.09
C ASN A 99 5.86 3.88 -24.90
N ARG A 100 4.55 4.17 -24.76
CA ARG A 100 4.03 4.96 -23.64
C ARG A 100 4.24 4.23 -22.32
N ALA A 101 3.88 2.96 -22.23
CA ALA A 101 4.07 2.16 -21.02
C ALA A 101 5.54 2.09 -20.60
N ASN A 102 6.46 1.87 -21.56
CA ASN A 102 7.90 1.85 -21.30
C ASN A 102 8.46 3.20 -20.84
N SER A 103 7.86 4.31 -21.28
CA SER A 103 8.23 5.67 -20.87
C SER A 103 7.56 6.14 -19.58
N SER A 104 6.66 5.32 -19.01
CA SER A 104 5.90 5.71 -17.82
C SER A 104 6.81 5.76 -16.60
N GLU A 105 6.56 6.72 -15.72
CA GLU A 105 7.19 6.75 -14.39
C GLU A 105 6.53 5.78 -13.40
N TYR A 106 5.42 5.14 -13.78
CA TYR A 106 4.72 4.14 -13.01
C TYR A 106 5.04 2.74 -13.51
N ILE A 107 4.91 1.74 -12.63
CA ILE A 107 5.07 0.34 -13.00
C ILE A 107 3.81 -0.11 -13.74
N ILE A 108 3.90 -0.26 -15.07
CA ILE A 108 2.81 -0.72 -15.93
C ILE A 108 3.23 -1.98 -16.67
N ILE A 109 2.49 -3.06 -16.48
CA ILE A 109 2.70 -4.32 -17.19
C ILE A 109 1.61 -4.44 -18.26
N LEU A 110 2.03 -4.46 -19.52
CA LEU A 110 1.19 -4.81 -20.66
C LEU A 110 1.17 -6.34 -20.79
N THR A 111 0.00 -6.95 -20.64
CA THR A 111 -0.11 -8.41 -20.64
C THR A 111 -1.37 -8.88 -21.35
N ASP A 112 -1.42 -10.19 -21.57
CA ASP A 112 -2.60 -10.87 -22.06
C ASP A 112 -3.18 -11.80 -21.00
N ILE A 113 -4.42 -12.24 -21.21
CA ILE A 113 -5.12 -13.08 -20.23
C ILE A 113 -4.38 -14.39 -19.92
N THR A 114 -3.66 -14.97 -20.89
CA THR A 114 -2.98 -16.25 -20.71
C THR A 114 -1.68 -16.12 -19.91
N ASN A 115 -0.99 -14.98 -20.02
CA ASN A 115 0.29 -14.74 -19.36
C ASN A 115 0.20 -13.83 -18.14
N ALA A 116 -0.93 -13.18 -17.87
CA ALA A 116 -1.08 -12.15 -16.84
C ALA A 116 -0.52 -12.53 -15.47
N TYR A 117 -0.87 -13.72 -14.97
CA TYR A 117 -0.34 -14.20 -13.69
C TYR A 117 1.18 -14.39 -13.74
N SER A 118 1.68 -15.06 -14.77
CA SER A 118 3.12 -15.32 -14.93
C SER A 118 3.94 -14.04 -15.08
N ASP A 119 3.41 -13.04 -15.78
CA ASP A 119 4.05 -11.74 -15.97
C ASP A 119 4.10 -10.96 -14.65
N LEU A 120 3.03 -10.98 -13.85
CA LEU A 120 3.04 -10.40 -12.50
C LEU A 120 4.06 -11.09 -11.60
N VAL A 121 4.05 -12.42 -11.55
CA VAL A 121 4.97 -13.19 -10.70
C VAL A 121 6.42 -12.96 -11.11
N ARG A 122 6.70 -12.94 -12.42
CA ARG A 122 8.04 -12.66 -12.95
C ARG A 122 8.50 -11.27 -12.54
N PHE A 123 7.64 -10.26 -12.70
CA PHE A 123 7.96 -8.89 -12.30
C PHE A 123 8.25 -8.79 -10.80
N VAL A 124 7.33 -9.28 -9.97
CA VAL A 124 7.47 -9.19 -8.50
C VAL A 124 8.65 -10.01 -7.99
N GLY A 125 8.92 -11.17 -8.60
CA GLY A 125 10.06 -12.02 -8.28
C GLY A 125 11.41 -11.46 -8.72
N SER A 126 11.44 -10.54 -9.70
CA SER A 126 12.67 -9.85 -10.10
C SER A 126 12.97 -8.61 -9.27
N GLN A 127 12.02 -8.13 -8.45
CA GLN A 127 12.25 -7.00 -7.56
C GLN A 127 12.93 -7.45 -6.26
N PRO A 128 13.78 -6.60 -5.65
CA PRO A 128 14.23 -6.84 -4.29
C PRO A 128 13.02 -6.90 -3.35
N PRO A 129 13.12 -7.59 -2.19
CA PRO A 129 12.04 -7.63 -1.21
C PRO A 129 11.60 -6.20 -0.88
N VAL A 130 10.30 -5.92 -1.01
CA VAL A 130 9.74 -4.63 -0.61
C VAL A 130 9.92 -4.51 0.90
N VAL A 131 10.98 -3.82 1.32
CA VAL A 131 11.14 -3.42 2.71
C VAL A 131 10.06 -2.39 2.96
N PHE A 132 9.01 -2.78 3.66
CA PHE A 132 8.07 -1.81 4.21
C PHE A 132 8.91 -0.85 5.06
N GLN A 133 9.13 0.36 4.54
CA GLN A 133 9.50 1.47 5.39
C GLN A 133 8.27 1.73 6.24
N GLN A 134 8.18 0.99 7.35
CA GLN A 134 7.31 1.34 8.45
C GLN A 134 7.61 2.80 8.73
N THR A 135 6.60 3.63 8.51
CA THR A 135 6.75 5.08 8.44
C THR A 135 7.53 5.52 9.68
N ARG A 136 8.63 6.25 9.46
CA ARG A 136 9.43 6.88 10.52
C ARG A 136 8.58 7.62 11.57
N SER A 137 7.34 7.98 11.20
CA SER A 137 6.31 8.54 12.07
C SER A 137 6.02 7.69 13.32
N SER A 138 5.79 6.37 13.18
CA SER A 138 5.44 5.53 14.33
C SER A 138 6.60 5.33 15.31
N ILE A 139 7.83 5.26 14.80
CA ILE A 139 9.03 5.12 15.65
C ILE A 139 9.24 6.41 16.46
N HIS A 140 9.08 7.58 15.85
CA HIS A 140 9.15 8.85 16.59
C HIS A 140 8.09 8.95 17.69
N CYS A 141 6.85 8.52 17.44
CA CYS A 141 5.80 8.48 18.47
C CYS A 141 6.16 7.55 19.62
N ILE A 142 6.71 6.36 19.33
CA ILE A 142 7.13 5.39 20.36
C ILE A 142 8.28 5.98 21.18
N PHE A 143 9.31 6.56 20.55
CA PHE A 143 10.40 7.22 21.28
C PHE A 143 9.90 8.40 22.13
N HIS A 144 8.98 9.21 21.62
CA HIS A 144 8.39 10.31 22.38
C HIS A 144 7.60 9.78 23.60
N PHE A 145 6.86 8.69 23.45
CA PHE A 145 6.10 8.07 24.53
C PHE A 145 7.01 7.50 25.62
N TYR A 146 8.05 6.75 25.24
CA TYR A 146 9.05 6.24 26.19
C TYR A 146 9.81 7.36 26.90
N PHE A 147 10.16 8.44 26.19
CA PHE A 147 10.85 9.59 26.78
C PHE A 147 9.98 10.30 27.82
N ILE A 148 8.68 10.46 27.57
CA ILE A 148 7.72 11.03 28.53
C ILE A 148 7.63 10.15 29.78
N ILE A 149 7.49 8.82 29.62
CA ILE A 149 7.42 7.88 30.76
C ILE A 149 8.67 7.97 31.64
N ILE A 150 9.86 8.01 31.03
CA ILE A 150 11.13 8.10 31.76
C ILE A 150 11.21 9.40 32.56
N ILE A 151 10.84 10.55 31.97
CA ILE A 151 10.80 11.83 32.69
C ILE A 151 9.82 11.79 33.86
N THR A 152 8.62 11.24 33.66
CA THR A 152 7.62 11.13 34.74
C THR A 152 8.14 10.27 35.90
N LEU A 153 8.78 9.13 35.61
CA LEU A 153 9.37 8.28 36.64
C LEU A 153 10.51 8.98 37.40
N LEU A 154 11.39 9.70 36.70
CA LEU A 154 12.46 10.50 37.32
C LEU A 154 11.90 11.59 38.23
N LEU A 155 10.85 12.30 37.80
CA LEU A 155 10.17 13.30 38.62
C LEU A 155 9.50 12.67 39.84
N CYS A 156 8.87 11.49 39.71
CA CYS A 156 8.31 10.75 40.84
C CYS A 156 9.38 10.37 41.86
N VAL A 157 10.54 9.86 41.42
CA VAL A 157 11.66 9.52 42.32
C VAL A 157 12.19 10.76 43.03
N LEU A 158 12.39 11.87 42.31
CA LEU A 158 12.84 13.14 42.90
C LEU A 158 11.82 13.72 43.88
N PHE A 159 10.53 13.52 43.64
CA PHE A 159 9.48 13.94 44.57
C PHE A 159 9.47 13.08 45.83
N GLN A 160 9.63 11.76 45.69
CA GLN A 160 9.73 10.84 46.82
C GLN A 160 10.96 11.15 47.70
N THR A 161 12.12 11.42 47.11
CA THR A 161 13.33 11.76 47.90
C THR A 161 13.17 13.09 48.65
N LYS A 162 12.60 14.12 48.01
CA LYS A 162 12.31 15.40 48.70
C LYS A 162 11.28 15.26 49.82
N PHE A 163 10.30 14.37 49.66
CA PHE A 163 9.32 14.09 50.71
C PHE A 163 9.93 13.33 51.89
N ILE A 164 10.84 12.39 51.62
CA ILE A 164 11.59 11.67 52.65
C ILE A 164 12.51 12.63 53.43
N ASP A 165 13.21 13.54 52.75
CA ASP A 165 14.07 14.55 53.41
C ASP A 165 13.25 15.55 54.26
N ALA A 166 12.08 15.97 53.77
CA ALA A 166 11.14 16.81 54.53
C ALA A 166 10.56 16.09 55.76
N SER A 167 10.30 14.78 55.64
CA SER A 167 9.86 13.92 56.75
C SER A 167 10.98 13.69 57.79
N ALA A 168 12.25 13.65 57.37
CA ALA A 168 13.38 13.48 58.28
C ALA A 168 13.68 14.76 59.07
N GLY A 169 13.52 15.93 58.43
CA GLY A 169 13.65 17.25 59.08
C GLY A 169 12.59 17.50 60.15
N THR A 170 11.34 17.08 59.91
CA THR A 170 10.23 17.23 60.87
C THR A 170 10.37 16.33 62.10
N ARG A 171 10.92 15.11 61.97
CA ARG A 171 11.21 14.23 63.12
C ARG A 171 12.29 14.80 64.05
N LYS A 172 13.35 15.41 63.51
CA LYS A 172 14.41 16.05 64.33
C LYS A 172 13.92 17.27 65.12
N ILE A 173 12.92 17.99 64.62
CA ILE A 173 12.30 19.11 65.34
C ILE A 173 11.41 18.58 66.47
N PHE A 174 10.68 17.49 66.24
CA PHE A 174 9.81 16.88 67.25
C PHE A 174 10.60 16.27 68.42
N GLU A 175 11.75 15.62 68.17
CA GLU A 175 12.60 15.07 69.23
C GLU A 175 13.24 16.18 70.10
N LYS A 176 13.64 17.31 69.51
CA LYS A 176 14.17 18.46 70.28
C LYS A 176 13.12 19.17 71.13
N VAL A 177 11.84 19.12 70.75
CA VAL A 177 10.75 19.73 71.55
C VAL A 177 10.40 18.87 72.76
N ILE A 178 10.60 17.55 72.68
CA ILE A 178 10.36 16.62 73.81
C ILE A 178 11.45 16.68 74.88
N GLU A 179 12.68 17.10 74.57
CA GLU A 179 13.74 17.33 75.58
C GLU A 179 13.61 18.65 76.37
N ILE A 180 12.68 19.54 75.99
CA ILE A 180 12.51 20.87 76.60
C ILE A 180 11.31 20.91 77.58
N PHE A 181 10.55 19.81 77.71
CA PHE A 181 9.49 19.63 78.72
C PHE A 181 9.88 18.54 79.72
#